data_AF-A0A2H0N742-F1
#
_entry.id   AF-A0A2H0N742-F1
#
_cell.length_a   1.000
_cell.length_b   1.000
_cell.length_c   1.000
_cell.angle_alpha   90.00
_cell.angle_beta   90.00
_cell.angle_gamma   90.00
#
_symmetry.space_group_name_H-M   'P 1'
#
loop_
_entity.id
_entity.type
_entity.pdbx_description
1 polymer ?
#
loop_
_entity_poly.entity_id
_entity_poly.type
_entity_poly.pdbx_seq_one_letter_code
_entity_poly.pdbx_strand_id
1 'polypeptide(L)'
;MNTVRGGSSKMLKIYCGKCRFFLCEYQKDGAGNLRRMYLDRIIKPLISLDKKDLSCGNGHIIGVKIIYKKENRLAFRLISGSFVKEIIKF
;
A
#
# COMPACT_ATOMS: atom_id res chain seq x y z
N MET A 1 -1.14 19.50 -22.30
CA MET A 1 -0.35 19.93 -21.12
C MET A 1 -0.93 19.24 -19.89
N ASN A 2 -0.09 18.49 -19.18
CA ASN A 2 -0.47 17.53 -18.14
C ASN A 2 -1.24 18.19 -16.98
N THR A 3 -2.49 17.75 -16.76
CA THR A 3 -3.19 18.00 -15.50
C THR A 3 -2.59 17.09 -14.42
N VAL A 4 -1.59 17.63 -13.71
CA VAL A 4 -1.07 17.02 -12.48
C VAL A 4 -2.26 16.94 -11.52
N ARG A 5 -2.72 15.72 -11.19
CA ARG A 5 -3.76 15.51 -10.17
C ARG A 5 -3.17 15.86 -8.80
N GLY A 6 -2.99 17.15 -8.52
CA GLY A 6 -2.45 17.72 -7.30
C GLY A 6 -3.41 17.59 -6.11
N GLY A 7 -3.69 16.37 -5.70
CA GLY A 7 -4.15 16.12 -4.33
C GLY A 7 -2.93 16.07 -3.41
N SER A 8 -3.05 16.51 -2.16
CA SER A 8 -1.97 16.36 -1.17
C SER A 8 -1.56 14.89 -1.06
N SER A 9 -0.32 14.59 -1.45
CA SER A 9 0.26 13.26 -1.26
C SER A 9 0.72 13.13 0.19
N LYS A 10 0.34 12.03 0.84
CA LYS A 10 0.80 11.71 2.20
C LYS A 10 1.71 10.50 2.14
N MET A 11 2.81 10.56 2.87
CA MET A 11 3.64 9.38 3.09
C MET A 11 3.10 8.61 4.29
N LEU A 12 2.93 7.30 4.12
CA LEU A 12 2.41 6.41 5.15
C LEU A 12 3.44 5.34 5.47
N LYS A 13 3.58 4.98 6.76
CA LYS A 13 4.16 3.69 7.16
C LYS A 13 3.05 2.66 7.24
N ILE A 14 3.27 1.50 6.64
CA ILE A 14 2.31 0.39 6.62
C ILE A 14 2.83 -0.73 7.50
N TYR A 15 1.97 -1.21 8.40
CA TYR A 15 2.27 -2.27 9.35
C TYR A 15 1.24 -3.39 9.26
N CYS A 16 1.65 -4.59 9.65
CA CYS A 16 0.74 -5.70 9.84
C CYS A 16 -0.22 -5.36 11.00
N GLY A 17 -1.52 -5.54 10.79
CA GLY A 17 -2.52 -5.27 11.80
C GLY A 17 -2.47 -6.24 12.99
N LYS A 18 -1.95 -7.46 12.76
CA LYS A 18 -1.82 -8.49 13.81
C LYS A 18 -0.54 -8.38 14.62
N CYS A 19 0.61 -8.37 13.97
CA CYS A 19 1.92 -8.45 14.65
C CYS A 19 2.72 -7.14 14.62
N ARG A 20 2.18 -6.05 14.06
CA ARG A 20 2.88 -4.76 13.93
C ARG A 20 4.21 -4.80 13.16
N PHE A 21 4.52 -5.91 12.48
CA PHE A 21 5.65 -5.98 11.55
C PHE A 21 5.55 -4.84 10.52
N PHE A 22 6.65 -4.11 10.31
CA PHE A 22 6.71 -3.02 9.32
C PHE A 22 6.83 -3.59 7.91
N LEU A 23 5.91 -3.23 7.02
CA LEU A 23 5.91 -3.73 5.64
C LEU A 23 6.71 -2.82 4.71
N CYS A 24 6.34 -1.54 4.67
CA CYS A 24 6.92 -0.57 3.75
C CYS A 24 6.46 0.87 4.09
N GLU A 25 7.11 1.84 3.46
CA GLU A 25 6.55 3.18 3.25
C GLU A 25 5.66 3.16 2.00
N TYR A 26 4.64 4.02 1.95
CA TYR A 26 3.71 4.11 0.84
C TYR A 26 3.28 5.55 0.56
N GLN A 27 3.43 5.98 -0.69
CA GLN A 27 2.95 7.29 -1.13
C GLN A 27 1.47 7.22 -1.52
N LYS A 28 0.61 7.76 -0.65
CA LYS A 28 -0.84 7.82 -0.89
C LYS A 28 -1.24 9.17 -1.49
N ASP A 29 -1.90 9.13 -2.64
CA ASP A 29 -2.60 10.30 -3.17
C ASP A 29 -4.07 10.36 -2.74
N GLY A 30 -4.58 11.58 -2.67
CA GLY A 30 -5.99 11.90 -2.52
C GLY A 30 -6.54 11.69 -1.11
N ALA A 31 -7.69 12.29 -0.87
CA ALA A 31 -8.49 12.05 0.33
C ALA A 31 -9.17 10.68 0.26
N GLY A 32 -9.33 10.00 1.40
CA GLY A 32 -10.05 8.73 1.50
C GLY A 32 -9.24 7.56 2.07
N ASN A 33 -9.92 6.44 2.27
CA ASN A 33 -9.32 5.25 2.88
C ASN A 33 -8.37 4.51 1.92
N LEU A 34 -7.30 3.95 2.47
CA LEU A 34 -6.37 3.12 1.73
C LEU A 34 -7.01 1.75 1.51
N ARG A 35 -7.52 1.51 0.30
CA ARG A 35 -8.08 0.20 -0.11
C ARG A 35 -7.15 -0.59 -1.01
N ARG A 36 -6.16 0.08 -1.60
CA ARG A 36 -5.22 -0.49 -2.57
C ARG A 36 -3.87 0.19 -2.42
N MET A 37 -2.82 -0.56 -2.72
CA MET A 37 -1.45 -0.05 -2.82
C MET A 37 -0.90 -0.36 -4.21
N TYR A 38 -0.63 0.67 -5.01
CA TYR A 38 0.03 0.47 -6.31
C TYR A 38 1.49 0.13 -6.11
N LEU A 39 2.00 -0.84 -6.87
CA LEU A 39 3.35 -1.36 -6.67
C LEU A 39 4.44 -0.28 -6.84
N ASP A 40 4.27 0.60 -7.81
CA ASP A 40 5.22 1.67 -8.11
C ASP A 40 5.22 2.83 -7.08
N ARG A 41 4.35 2.77 -6.06
CA ARG A 41 4.29 3.75 -4.95
C ARG A 41 4.73 3.16 -3.61
N ILE A 42 5.16 1.90 -3.62
CA ILE A 42 5.73 1.23 -2.46
C ILE A 42 7.20 1.62 -2.36
N ILE A 43 7.61 2.05 -1.17
CA ILE A 43 8.95 2.54 -0.88
C ILE A 43 9.53 1.71 0.26
N LYS A 44 10.82 1.36 0.18
CA LYS A 44 11.55 0.56 1.19
C LYS A 44 10.77 -0.70 1.63
N PRO A 45 10.41 -1.62 0.72
CA PRO A 45 9.68 -2.83 1.08
C PRO A 45 10.57 -3.77 1.90
N LEU A 46 10.05 -4.26 3.03
CA LEU A 46 10.57 -5.41 3.77
C LEU A 46 9.80 -6.70 3.46
N ILE A 47 9.00 -6.67 2.39
CA ILE A 47 8.15 -7.77 1.94
C ILE A 47 8.40 -8.02 0.45
N SER A 48 8.08 -9.22 -0.04
CA SER A 48 8.19 -9.52 -1.47
C SER A 48 7.00 -8.93 -2.24
N LEU A 49 7.31 -8.19 -3.32
CA LEU A 49 6.31 -7.60 -4.21
C LEU A 49 5.92 -8.52 -5.37
N ASP A 50 6.66 -9.60 -5.60
CA ASP A 50 6.46 -10.52 -6.73
C ASP A 50 5.37 -11.55 -6.47
N LYS A 51 5.11 -11.86 -5.19
CA LYS A 51 4.10 -12.83 -4.76
C LYS A 51 2.69 -12.45 -5.18
N LYS A 52 1.83 -13.46 -5.26
CA LYS A 52 0.38 -13.31 -5.49
C LYS A 52 -0.31 -12.59 -4.33
N ASP A 53 0.23 -12.73 -3.13
CA ASP A 53 -0.30 -12.14 -1.91
C ASP A 53 0.71 -11.19 -1.29
N LEU A 54 0.20 -10.10 -0.71
CA LEU A 54 0.98 -9.24 0.19
C LEU A 54 0.89 -9.85 1.58
N SER A 55 1.98 -10.43 2.07
CA SER A 55 2.07 -11.01 3.41
C SER A 55 3.17 -10.33 4.23
N CYS A 56 2.98 -10.20 5.55
CA CYS A 56 4.06 -9.74 6.43
C CYS A 56 5.13 -10.83 6.65
N GLY A 57 6.23 -10.51 7.34
CA GLY A 57 7.31 -11.45 7.65
C GLY A 57 6.87 -12.71 8.41
N ASN A 58 5.76 -12.63 9.15
CA ASN A 58 5.17 -13.77 9.89
C ASN A 58 4.10 -14.52 9.08
N GLY A 59 3.95 -14.24 7.78
CA GLY A 59 3.02 -14.95 6.90
C GLY A 59 1.55 -14.51 6.97
N HIS A 60 1.20 -13.48 7.76
CA HIS A 60 -0.17 -12.95 7.77
C HIS A 60 -0.50 -12.24 6.44
N ILE A 61 -1.61 -12.63 5.81
CA ILE A 61 -2.07 -12.05 4.55
C ILE A 61 -2.69 -10.66 4.80
N ILE A 62 -2.17 -9.67 4.07
CA ILE A 62 -2.56 -8.27 4.15
C ILE A 62 -3.39 -7.86 2.92
N GLY A 63 -3.12 -8.44 1.77
CA GLY A 63 -3.80 -8.15 0.52
C GLY A 63 -3.46 -9.13 -0.59
N VAL A 64 -4.12 -8.96 -1.73
CA VAL A 64 -3.95 -9.80 -2.93
C VAL A 64 -3.52 -8.96 -4.11
N LYS A 65 -2.57 -9.46 -4.91
CA LYS A 65 -2.09 -8.80 -6.12
C LYS A 65 -3.18 -8.82 -7.19
N ILE A 66 -3.44 -7.67 -7.79
CA ILE A 66 -4.42 -7.47 -8.85
C ILE A 66 -3.88 -6.52 -9.91
N ILE A 67 -4.46 -6.59 -11.10
CA ILE A 67 -4.39 -5.49 -12.08
C ILE A 67 -5.65 -4.64 -11.86
N TYR A 68 -5.48 -3.38 -11.45
CA TYR A 68 -6.61 -2.47 -11.31
C TYR A 68 -7.07 -1.98 -12.68
N LYS A 69 -8.13 -2.61 -13.20
CA LYS A 69 -8.62 -2.44 -14.57
C LYS A 69 -8.79 -0.99 -15.02
N LYS A 70 -9.27 -0.08 -14.15
CA LYS A 70 -9.51 1.33 -14.54
C LYS A 70 -8.22 2.07 -14.92
N GLU A 71 -7.07 1.65 -14.41
CA GLU A 71 -5.78 2.30 -14.66
C GLU A 71 -4.77 1.35 -15.30
N ASN A 72 -5.18 0.11 -15.61
CA ASN A 72 -4.33 -0.99 -16.08
C ASN A 72 -3.00 -1.13 -15.30
N ARG A 73 -3.08 -1.00 -13.96
CA ARG A 73 -1.91 -0.83 -13.10
C ARG A 73 -1.86 -1.88 -12.00
N LEU A 74 -0.67 -2.43 -11.76
CA LEU A 74 -0.46 -3.44 -10.71
C LEU A 74 -0.65 -2.82 -9.33
N ALA A 75 -1.44 -3.48 -8.50
CA ALA A 75 -1.70 -3.08 -7.13
C ALA A 75 -1.96 -4.29 -6.23
N PHE A 76 -1.78 -4.10 -4.93
CA PHE A 76 -2.37 -4.98 -3.92
C PHE A 76 -3.71 -4.44 -3.49
N ARG A 77 -4.79 -5.23 -3.62
CA ARG A 77 -6.07 -4.96 -2.96
C ARG A 77 -5.95 -5.36 -1.50
N LEU A 78 -6.05 -4.39 -0.60
CA LEU A 78 -5.89 -4.63 0.83
C LEU A 78 -7.15 -5.26 1.42
N ILE A 79 -6.97 -6.14 2.38
CA ILE A 79 -8.04 -6.71 3.20
C ILE A 79 -8.32 -5.72 4.34
N SER A 80 -9.59 -5.38 4.56
CA SER A 80 -9.96 -4.45 5.64
C SER A 80 -9.54 -5.00 7.00
N GLY A 81 -8.88 -4.18 7.81
CA GLY A 81 -8.42 -4.55 9.15
C GLY A 81 -7.15 -5.40 9.21
N SER A 82 -6.59 -5.84 8.08
CA SER A 82 -5.35 -6.63 8.08
C SER A 82 -4.07 -5.81 8.29
N PHE A 83 -4.17 -4.48 8.19
CA PHE A 83 -3.04 -3.55 8.28
C PHE A 83 -3.36 -2.34 9.15
N VAL A 84 -2.31 -1.69 9.63
CA VAL A 84 -2.37 -0.36 10.26
C VAL A 84 -1.51 0.60 9.44
N LYS A 85 -1.91 1.88 9.40
CA LYS A 85 -1.20 2.94 8.70
C LYS A 85 -0.88 4.08 9.66
N GLU A 86 0.31 4.65 9.54
CA GLU A 86 0.73 5.84 10.28
C GLU A 86 1.20 6.90 9.29
N ILE A 87 0.86 8.17 9.52
CA ILE A 87 1.29 9.28 8.67
C ILE A 87 2.72 9.67 9.08
N ILE A 88 3.63 9.79 8.12
CA ILE A 88 4.95 10.36 8.37
C ILE A 88 4.78 11.88 8.44
N LYS A 89 5.06 12.46 9.60
CA LYS A 89 5.18 13.91 9.78
C LYS A 89 6.62 14.30 9.49
N PHE A 90 6.79 15.36 8.72
CA PHE A 90 8.07 16.06 8.54
C PHE A 90 8.10 17.25 9.49
#